data_AF-A0A968I1L6-F1
#
_entry.id   AF-A0A968I1L6-F1
#
_cell.length_a   1.000
_cell.length_b   1.000
_cell.length_c   1.000
_cell.angle_alpha   90.00
_cell.angle_beta   90.00
_cell.angle_gamma   90.00
#
_symmetry.space_group_name_H-M   'P 1'
#
loop_
_entity.id
_entity.type
_entity.pdbx_description
1 polymer ?
#
loop_
_entity_poly.entity_id
_entity_poly.type
_entity_poly.pdbx_seq_one_letter_code
_entity_poly.pdbx_strand_id
1 'polypeptide(L)'
;RWVGAGRVAAHGAQIQHSDLEMLNGCQLGIRHEAKTGRYVAEMLPESRCCFQYQGQERQVILGFAVDASHLLTYDRGVDPISGAALWGAIAGPYRFQKIQDFASECPP
;
A
#
# COMPACT_ATOMS: atom_id res chain seq x y z
N ARG A 1 -1.06 -19.70 -0.94
CA ARG A 1 0.11 -20.16 -1.72
C ARG A 1 1.38 -19.39 -1.33
N TRP A 2 1.38 -18.06 -1.40
CA TRP A 2 2.60 -17.24 -1.31
C TRP A 2 2.99 -16.75 0.10
N VAL A 3 2.39 -17.31 1.16
CA VAL A 3 2.70 -16.89 2.54
C VAL A 3 4.19 -17.13 2.82
N GLY A 4 4.88 -16.08 3.31
CA GLY A 4 6.32 -16.13 3.64
C GLY A 4 7.26 -15.89 2.45
N ALA A 5 6.77 -15.77 1.21
CA ALA A 5 7.62 -15.60 0.03
C ALA A 5 8.50 -14.33 0.09
N GLY A 6 8.08 -13.28 0.82
CA GLY A 6 8.88 -12.05 1.01
C GLY A 6 10.17 -12.22 1.82
N ARG A 7 10.44 -13.40 2.41
CA ARG A 7 11.70 -13.72 3.11
C ARG A 7 12.49 -14.85 2.44
N VAL A 8 11.90 -15.50 1.43
CA VAL A 8 12.48 -16.68 0.78
C VAL A 8 12.49 -16.42 -0.73
N ALA A 9 13.59 -15.84 -1.22
CA ALA A 9 13.75 -15.40 -2.61
C ALA A 9 13.36 -16.49 -3.63
N ALA A 10 13.77 -17.74 -3.41
CA ALA A 10 13.45 -18.87 -4.30
C ALA A 10 11.94 -19.14 -4.43
N HIS A 11 11.15 -18.82 -3.39
CA HIS A 11 9.70 -18.97 -3.42
C HIS A 11 9.04 -17.81 -4.19
N GLY A 12 9.51 -16.57 -3.97
CA GLY A 12 9.03 -15.39 -4.72
C GLY A 12 9.31 -15.47 -6.21
N ALA A 13 10.44 -16.07 -6.61
CA ALA A 13 10.83 -16.26 -8.01
C ALA A 13 9.86 -17.15 -8.83
N GLN A 14 8.92 -17.84 -8.18
CA GLN A 14 7.94 -18.70 -8.85
C GLN A 14 6.61 -17.99 -9.15
N ILE A 15 6.44 -16.74 -8.72
CA ILE A 15 5.22 -15.95 -8.98
C ILE A 15 5.12 -15.67 -10.48
N GLN A 16 3.98 -16.02 -11.08
CA GLN A 16 3.71 -15.79 -12.49
C GLN A 16 2.64 -14.72 -12.67
N HIS A 17 2.54 -14.17 -13.88
CA HIS A 17 1.48 -13.20 -14.22
C HIS A 17 0.07 -13.74 -13.95
N SER A 18 -0.16 -15.04 -14.13
CA SER A 18 -1.45 -15.69 -13.82
C SER A 18 -1.78 -15.74 -12.33
N ASP A 19 -0.81 -15.46 -11.45
CA ASP A 19 -1.04 -15.33 -10.00
C ASP A 19 -1.43 -13.90 -9.60
N LEU A 20 -1.47 -12.96 -10.55
CA LEU A 20 -1.72 -11.54 -10.30
C LEU A 20 -3.10 -11.13 -10.82
N GLU A 21 -3.81 -10.34 -10.00
CA GLU A 21 -5.05 -9.68 -10.39
C GLU A 21 -4.86 -8.16 -10.27
N MET A 22 -5.26 -7.43 -11.31
CA MET A 22 -5.19 -5.97 -11.28
C MET A 22 -6.34 -5.40 -10.45
N LEU A 23 -6.02 -4.61 -9.44
CA LEU A 23 -7.00 -3.89 -8.62
C LEU A 23 -7.23 -2.48 -9.18
N ASN A 24 -8.21 -2.37 -10.08
CA ASN A 24 -8.59 -1.11 -10.68
C ASN A 24 -9.08 -0.11 -9.61
N GLY A 25 -8.70 1.16 -9.75
CA GLY A 25 -9.05 2.21 -8.78
C GLY A 25 -8.21 2.23 -7.50
N CYS A 26 -7.22 1.34 -7.37
CA CYS A 26 -6.30 1.28 -6.23
C CYS A 26 -4.92 1.91 -6.50
N GLN A 27 -4.77 2.61 -7.63
CA GLN A 27 -3.52 3.23 -8.02
C GLN A 27 -3.20 4.46 -7.16
N LEU A 28 -1.92 4.63 -6.87
CA LEU A 28 -1.41 5.78 -6.12
C LEU A 28 -0.61 6.70 -7.05
N GLY A 29 -0.89 8.00 -6.97
CA GLY A 29 -0.02 9.03 -7.49
C GLY A 29 1.10 9.30 -6.48
N ILE A 30 2.35 9.31 -6.96
CA ILE A 30 3.54 9.54 -6.12
C ILE A 30 4.12 10.90 -6.48
N ARG A 31 4.42 11.72 -5.47
CA ARG A 31 5.14 12.99 -5.62
C ARG A 31 6.35 13.05 -4.69
N HIS A 32 7.36 13.80 -5.08
CA HIS A 32 8.47 14.16 -4.20
C HIS A 32 8.17 15.48 -3.49
N GLU A 33 8.23 15.49 -2.16
CA GLU A 33 8.01 16.66 -1.31
C GLU A 33 9.35 17.32 -0.96
N ALA A 34 9.73 18.35 -1.72
CA ALA A 34 11.05 18.97 -1.63
C ALA A 34 11.41 19.53 -0.25
N LYS A 35 10.43 19.97 0.55
CA LYS A 35 10.67 20.55 1.89
C LYS A 35 11.13 19.50 2.91
N THR A 36 10.64 18.26 2.78
CA THR A 36 10.94 17.17 3.72
C THR A 36 11.88 16.13 3.11
N GLY A 37 12.08 16.16 1.78
CA GLY A 37 12.82 15.14 1.04
C GLY A 37 12.09 13.79 0.95
N ARG A 38 10.79 13.76 1.26
CA ARG A 38 9.99 12.53 1.27
C ARG A 38 9.33 12.27 -0.07
N TYR A 39 9.07 11.01 -0.36
CA TYR A 39 8.09 10.63 -1.36
C TYR A 39 6.74 10.43 -0.67
N VAL A 40 5.69 11.05 -1.20
CA VAL A 40 4.33 10.96 -0.68
C VAL A 40 3.44 10.37 -1.77
N ALA A 41 2.69 9.35 -1.39
CA ALA A 41 1.77 8.63 -2.26
C ALA A 41 0.34 8.75 -1.74
N GLU A 42 -0.57 9.13 -2.62
CA GLU A 42 -1.99 9.31 -2.34
C GLU A 42 -2.79 8.71 -3.51
N MET A 43 -4.04 8.33 -3.26
CA MET A 43 -4.92 7.89 -4.33
C MET A 43 -5.08 8.98 -5.40
N LEU A 44 -5.17 8.56 -6.67
CA LEU A 44 -5.47 9.49 -7.75
C LEU A 44 -6.88 10.10 -7.57
N PRO A 45 -7.13 11.33 -8.07
CA PRO A 45 -8.46 11.93 -8.03
C PRO A 45 -9.53 10.97 -8.58
N GLU A 46 -10.71 10.98 -7.95
CA GLU A 46 -11.87 10.13 -8.31
C GLU A 46 -11.62 8.60 -8.21
N SER A 47 -10.48 8.16 -7.70
CA SER A 47 -10.19 6.74 -7.52
C SER A 47 -11.07 6.13 -6.43
N ARG A 48 -11.63 4.96 -6.73
CA ARG A 48 -12.40 4.15 -5.78
C ARG A 48 -11.80 2.75 -5.72
N CYS A 49 -10.94 2.54 -4.72
CA CYS A 49 -10.35 1.23 -4.46
C CYS A 49 -11.35 0.38 -3.68
N CYS A 50 -12.19 -0.35 -4.40
CA CYS A 50 -13.25 -1.17 -3.84
C CYS A 50 -12.98 -2.67 -4.05
N PHE A 51 -13.39 -3.49 -3.07
CA PHE A 51 -13.33 -4.95 -3.17
C PHE A 51 -14.44 -5.59 -2.33
N GLN A 52 -14.75 -6.85 -2.64
CA GLN A 52 -15.73 -7.62 -1.88
C GLN A 52 -15.09 -8.27 -0.66
N TYR A 53 -15.69 -8.05 0.52
CA TYR A 53 -15.25 -8.68 1.76
C TYR A 53 -16.46 -9.06 2.61
N GLN A 54 -16.56 -10.35 2.95
CA GLN A 54 -17.69 -10.92 3.69
C GLN A 54 -19.07 -10.56 3.09
N GLY A 55 -19.19 -10.60 1.76
CA GLY A 55 -20.43 -10.31 1.05
C GLY A 55 -20.84 -8.83 1.02
N GLN A 56 -19.95 -7.92 1.45
CA GLN A 56 -20.17 -6.48 1.39
C GLN A 56 -19.05 -5.82 0.60
N GLU A 57 -19.41 -4.81 -0.21
CA GLU A 57 -18.43 -3.97 -0.86
C GLU A 57 -17.76 -3.08 0.19
N ARG A 58 -16.43 -3.06 0.18
CA ARG A 58 -15.62 -2.22 1.06
C ARG A 58 -14.75 -1.34 0.18
N GLN A 59 -14.54 -0.10 0.64
CA GLN A 59 -13.56 0.79 0.05
C GLN A 59 -12.37 0.94 0.99
N VAL A 60 -11.18 1.04 0.41
CA VAL A 60 -9.98 1.49 1.14
C VAL A 60 -9.49 2.80 0.60
N ILE A 61 -8.98 3.63 1.52
CA ILE A 61 -8.21 4.83 1.20
C ILE A 61 -6.77 4.50 1.55
N LEU A 62 -5.93 4.52 0.52
CA LEU A 62 -4.53 4.11 0.59
C LEU A 62 -3.62 5.35 0.54
N GLY A 63 -2.49 5.28 1.22
CA GLY A 63 -1.47 6.32 1.12
C GLY A 63 -0.28 6.09 2.05
N PHE A 64 0.87 6.62 1.65
CA PHE A 64 2.09 6.53 2.43
C PHE A 64 2.99 7.76 2.27
N ALA A 65 3.89 7.96 3.23
CA ALA A 65 5.03 8.86 3.12
C ALA A 65 6.31 8.09 3.48
N VAL A 66 7.35 8.20 2.66
CA VAL A 66 8.57 7.42 2.84
C VAL A 66 9.82 8.27 2.66
N ASP A 67 10.83 8.02 3.49
CA ASP A 67 12.20 8.49 3.34
C ASP A 67 13.20 7.33 3.47
N ALA A 68 14.49 7.62 3.50
CA ALA A 68 15.55 6.61 3.58
C ALA A 68 15.45 5.68 4.81
N SER A 69 14.78 6.14 5.87
CA SER A 69 14.78 5.52 7.19
C SER A 69 13.40 5.08 7.67
N HIS A 70 12.33 5.78 7.26
CA HIS A 70 10.97 5.54 7.74
C HIS A 70 9.96 5.41 6.62
N LEU A 71 8.97 4.54 6.83
CA LEU A 71 7.74 4.45 6.07
C LEU A 71 6.57 4.74 6.99
N LEU A 72 5.75 5.71 6.63
CA LEU A 72 4.50 6.06 7.30
C LEU A 72 3.34 5.59 6.41
N THR A 73 2.42 4.77 6.95
CA THR A 73 1.24 4.30 6.21
C THR A 73 -0.04 4.87 6.79
N TYR A 74 -0.97 5.24 5.91
CA TYR A 74 -2.22 5.96 6.24
C TYR A 74 -3.47 5.17 5.84
N ASP A 75 -3.32 3.86 5.64
CA ASP A 75 -4.37 3.00 5.12
C ASP A 75 -5.57 2.92 6.07
N ARG A 76 -6.76 3.06 5.52
CA ARG A 76 -8.02 2.94 6.26
C ARG A 76 -9.12 2.36 5.38
N GLY A 77 -10.03 1.63 6.00
CA GLY A 77 -11.26 1.17 5.38
C GLY A 77 -12.40 2.15 5.63
N VAL A 78 -13.18 2.42 4.60
CA VAL A 78 -14.36 3.28 4.66
C VAL A 78 -15.56 2.58 4.03
N ASP A 79 -16.75 2.94 4.50
CA ASP A 79 -18.00 2.56 3.86
C ASP A 79 -18.08 3.27 2.50
N PRO A 80 -18.29 2.54 1.38
CA PRO A 80 -18.22 3.11 0.04
C PRO A 80 -19.37 4.07 -0.31
N ILE A 81 -20.44 4.12 0.50
CA ILE A 81 -21.61 4.95 0.27
C ILE A 81 -21.55 6.20 1.14
N SER A 82 -21.33 6.03 2.44
CA SER A 82 -21.34 7.11 3.43
C SER A 82 -19.96 7.75 3.66
N GLY A 83 -18.88 7.08 3.26
CA GLY A 83 -17.51 7.47 3.58
C GLY A 83 -17.13 7.29 5.06
N ALA A 84 -18.03 6.71 5.87
CA ALA A 84 -17.78 6.49 7.30
C ALA A 84 -16.59 5.55 7.51
N ALA A 85 -15.75 5.87 8.50
CA ALA A 85 -14.61 5.02 8.83
C ALA A 85 -15.08 3.67 9.38
N LEU A 86 -14.57 2.58 8.83
CA LEU A 86 -14.84 1.21 9.28
C LEU A 86 -13.67 0.66 10.10
N TRP A 87 -12.44 0.93 9.65
CA TRP A 87 -11.21 0.53 10.32
C TRP A 87 -10.05 1.40 9.85
N GLY A 88 -8.94 1.39 10.58
CA GLY A 88 -7.74 2.15 10.24
C GLY A 88 -6.97 2.55 11.49
N ALA A 89 -5.84 3.22 11.30
CA ALA A 89 -5.06 3.72 12.41
C ALA A 89 -5.79 4.87 13.14
N ILE A 90 -6.01 4.73 14.44
CA ILE A 90 -6.77 5.69 15.26
C ILE A 90 -5.87 6.82 15.78
N ALA A 91 -4.60 6.52 16.07
CA ALA A 91 -3.65 7.42 16.73
C ALA A 91 -2.61 8.03 15.75
N GLY A 92 -3.00 8.22 14.49
CA GLY A 92 -2.08 8.62 13.42
C GLY A 92 -1.48 7.45 12.65
N PRO A 93 -0.56 7.70 11.70
CA PRO A 93 -0.05 6.66 10.81
C PRO A 93 0.78 5.62 11.56
N TYR A 94 0.79 4.39 11.04
CA TYR A 94 1.83 3.43 11.43
C TYR A 94 3.18 3.93 10.92
N ARG A 95 4.18 3.95 11.80
CA ARG A 95 5.54 4.37 11.48
C ARG A 95 6.48 3.18 11.55
N PHE A 96 6.88 2.68 10.38
CA PHE A 96 7.85 1.61 10.23
C PHE A 96 9.25 2.20 10.12
N GLN A 97 10.23 1.53 10.73
CA GLN A 97 11.65 1.80 10.59
C GLN A 97 12.30 0.69 9.77
N LYS A 98 13.22 1.04 8.88
CA LYS A 98 13.98 0.06 8.10
C LYS A 98 14.86 -0.79 9.03
N ILE A 99 14.70 -2.11 8.96
CA ILE A 99 15.51 -3.09 9.73
C ILE A 99 16.53 -3.84 8.87
N GLN A 100 16.24 -3.99 7.58
CA GLN A 100 17.09 -4.66 6.61
C GLN A 100 16.94 -3.93 5.28
N ASP A 101 18.05 -3.77 4.57
CA ASP A 101 18.09 -3.12 3.27
C ASP A 101 18.22 -4.15 2.15
N PHE A 102 17.43 -3.96 1.10
CA PHE A 102 17.40 -4.80 -0.11
C PHE A 102 17.67 -3.98 -1.37
N ALA A 103 18.16 -2.74 -1.24
CA ALA A 103 18.38 -1.84 -2.37
C ALA A 103 19.28 -2.44 -3.48
N SER A 104 20.24 -3.30 -3.13
CA SER A 104 21.12 -3.98 -4.09
C SER A 104 20.41 -4.98 -5.00
N GLU A 105 19.20 -5.42 -4.64
CA GLU A 105 18.39 -6.33 -5.45
C GLU A 105 17.49 -5.58 -6.45
N CYS A 106 17.40 -4.25 -6.35
CA CYS A 106 16.61 -3.43 -7.26
C CYS A 106 17.29 -3.41 -8.64
N PRO A 107 16.58 -3.80 -9.72
CA PRO A 107 17.10 -3.64 -11.08
C PRO A 107 17.44 -2.16 -11.35
N PRO A 108 18.45 -1.90 -12.22
CA PRO A 108 18.82 -0.54 -12.61
C PRO A 108 17.71 0.19 -13.37
#